data_AF-A0A0M3HFL5-F1
#
_entry.id   AF-A0A0M3HFL5-F1
#
_cell.length_a   1.000
_cell.length_b   1.000
_cell.length_c   1.000
_cell.angle_alpha   90.00
_cell.angle_beta   90.00
_cell.angle_gamma   90.00
#
_symmetry.space_group_name_H-M   'P 1'
#
loop_
_entity.id
_entity.type
_entity.pdbx_description
1 polymer ?
#
loop_
_entity_poly.entity_id
_entity_poly.type
_entity_poly.pdbx_seq_one_letter_code
_entity_poly.pdbx_strand_id
1 'polypeptide(L)' 'MTSNELCASNEMKNLIMCDMTRIATDAELHSFEKVKDIYLSPEPFSVENDEITPTLKLRRAKLQEHYSKQLAQLYSKLN' A
#
# COMPACT_ATOMS: atom_id res chain seq x y z
N MET A 1 13.13 -4.81 16.36
CA MET A 1 12.32 -3.95 15.48
C MET A 1 10.88 -4.43 15.55
N THR A 2 9.96 -3.57 15.94
CA THR A 2 8.52 -3.85 15.91
C THR A 2 7.94 -3.56 14.52
N SER A 3 6.77 -4.10 14.19
CA SER A 3 6.12 -3.85 12.89
C SER A 3 5.94 -2.35 12.61
N ASN A 4 5.62 -1.57 13.65
CA ASN A 4 5.47 -0.11 13.55
C ASN A 4 6.77 0.58 13.11
N GLU A 5 7.91 0.18 13.69
CA GLU A 5 9.22 0.77 13.36
C GLU A 5 9.62 0.45 11.91
N LEU A 6 9.33 -0.77 11.44
CA LEU A 6 9.60 -1.17 10.06
C LEU A 6 8.76 -0.37 9.06
N CYS A 7 7.46 -0.25 9.31
CA CYS A 7 6.54 0.51 8.45
C CYS A 7 6.84 2.01 8.41
N ALA A 8 7.43 2.57 9.46
CA ALA A 8 7.88 3.96 9.49
C ALA A 8 9.21 4.21 8.76
N SER A 9 9.98 3.17 8.45
CA SER A 9 11.30 3.33 7.84
C SER A 9 11.20 3.60 6.32
N ASN A 10 11.92 4.63 5.87
CA ASN A 10 12.04 4.94 4.44
C ASN A 10 12.81 3.84 3.69
N GLU A 11 13.75 3.18 4.37
CA GLU A 11 14.55 2.08 3.81
C GLU A 11 13.64 0.91 3.40
N MET A 12 12.71 0.50 4.27
CA MET A 12 11.75 -0.57 3.96
C MET A 12 10.80 -0.16 2.83
N LYS A 13 10.31 1.08 2.86
CA LYS A 13 9.47 1.61 1.79
C LYS A 13 10.18 1.57 0.43
N ASN A 14 11.43 2.02 0.38
CA ASN A 14 12.24 2.01 -0.84
C ASN A 14 12.51 0.59 -1.33
N LEU A 15 12.83 -0.33 -0.42
CA LEU A 15 13.05 -1.74 -0.77
C LEU A 15 11.83 -2.35 -1.45
N ILE A 16 10.63 -2.15 -0.88
CA ILE A 16 9.37 -2.65 -1.45
C ILE A 16 9.08 -1.97 -2.79
N MET A 17 9.26 -0.65 -2.89
CA MET A 17 9.05 0.08 -4.14
C MET A 17 9.99 -0.37 -5.28
N CYS A 18 11.25 -0.67 -4.96
CA CYS A 18 12.19 -1.25 -5.93
C CYS A 18 11.70 -2.61 -6.43
N ASP A 19 11.23 -3.47 -5.53
CA ASP A 19 10.73 -4.80 -5.91
C ASP A 19 9.44 -4.72 -6.75
N MET A 20 8.51 -3.84 -6.38
CA MET A 20 7.30 -3.57 -7.18
C MET A 20 7.67 -3.06 -8.58
N THR A 21 8.66 -2.17 -8.69
CA THR A 21 9.12 -1.65 -9.98
C THR A 21 9.77 -2.74 -10.84
N ARG A 22 10.55 -3.62 -10.22
CA ARG A 22 11.15 -4.79 -10.87
C ARG A 22 10.06 -5.70 -11.43
N ILE A 23 9.11 -6.13 -10.59
CA ILE A 23 7.99 -7.00 -11.01
C ILE A 23 7.18 -6.36 -12.14
N ALA A 24 6.88 -5.06 -12.04
CA ALA A 24 6.13 -4.36 -13.08
C ALA A 24 6.91 -4.24 -14.40
N THR A 25 8.25 -4.24 -14.35
CA THR A 25 9.10 -4.22 -15.55
C THR A 25 9.21 -5.62 -16.17
N ASP A 26 9.38 -6.65 -15.33
CA ASP A 26 9.39 -8.06 -15.76
C ASP A 26 8.06 -8.48 -16.41
N ALA A 27 6.94 -7.88 -15.96
CA ALA A 27 5.60 -8.07 -16.52
C ALA A 27 5.24 -7.11 -17.66
N GLU A 28 6.21 -6.30 -18.15
CA GLU A 28 6.04 -5.35 -19.26
C GLU A 28 4.89 -4.34 -19.07
N LEU A 29 4.57 -3.97 -17.83
CA LEU A 29 3.48 -3.05 -17.52
C LEU A 29 3.77 -1.64 -18.04
N HIS A 30 2.71 -0.97 -18.50
CA HIS A 30 2.81 0.41 -18.93
C HIS A 30 3.07 1.34 -17.75
N SER A 31 3.69 2.49 -18.02
CA SER A 31 4.06 3.47 -16.99
C SER A 31 2.89 3.95 -16.13
N PHE A 32 1.66 3.94 -16.65
CA PHE A 32 0.45 4.33 -15.90
C PHE A 32 -0.08 3.23 -14.97
N GLU A 33 0.34 1.99 -15.14
CA GLU A 33 0.00 0.85 -14.28
C GLU A 33 0.99 0.71 -13.11
N LYS A 34 2.19 1.30 -13.24
CA LYS A 34 3.23 1.26 -12.22
C LYS A 34 2.84 2.14 -11.02
N VAL A 35 2.93 1.57 -9.83
CA VAL A 35 2.66 2.27 -8.56
C VAL A 35 3.70 3.35 -8.35
N LYS A 36 3.25 4.58 -8.08
CA LYS A 36 4.13 5.74 -7.89
C LYS A 36 4.55 5.97 -6.44
N ASP A 37 3.70 5.59 -5.49
CA ASP A 37 4.01 5.67 -4.07
C ASP A 37 3.15 4.69 -3.25
N ILE A 38 3.63 4.33 -2.05
CA ILE A 38 2.96 3.43 -1.11
C ILE A 38 2.95 3.99 0.32
N TYR A 39 1.97 3.53 1.09
CA TYR A 39 1.90 3.67 2.55
C TYR A 39 1.98 2.27 3.18
N LEU A 40 2.82 2.10 4.20
CA LEU A 40 2.96 0.84 4.93
C LEU A 40 2.14 0.92 6.22
N SER A 41 1.14 0.06 6.33
CA SER A 41 0.36 -0.13 7.56
C SER A 41 0.95 -1.29 8.36
N PRO A 42 1.23 -1.12 9.67
CA PRO A 42 1.63 -2.22 10.54
C PRO A 42 0.45 -3.10 10.94
N GLU A 43 -0.78 -2.60 10.80
CA GLU A 43 -2.00 -3.34 11.08
C GLU A 43 -2.42 -4.14 9.83
N PRO A 44 -2.59 -5.47 9.94
CA PRO A 44 -3.11 -6.30 8.86
C PRO A 44 -4.62 -6.10 8.71
N PHE A 45 -5.13 -6.33 7.50
CA PHE A 45 -6.57 -6.28 7.27
C PHE A 45 -7.31 -7.35 8.07
N SER A 46 -8.42 -6.95 8.69
CA SER A 46 -9.21 -7.83 9.54
C SER A 46 -10.65 -7.97 9.04
N VAL A 47 -11.22 -9.16 9.26
CA VAL A 47 -12.67 -9.40 9.07
C VAL A 47 -13.47 -8.65 10.14
N GLU A 48 -12.91 -8.49 11.33
CA GLU A 48 -13.55 -7.81 12.47
C GLU A 48 -13.81 -6.32 12.17
N ASN A 49 -12.91 -5.68 11.41
CA ASN A 49 -13.01 -4.28 11.00
C ASN A 49 -13.73 -4.11 9.65
N ASP A 50 -14.29 -5.19 9.09
CA ASP A 50 -14.98 -5.22 7.79
C ASP A 50 -14.11 -4.74 6.60
N GLU A 51 -12.78 -4.82 6.72
CA GLU A 51 -11.84 -4.45 5.66
C GLU A 51 -11.66 -5.58 4.63
N ILE A 52 -11.83 -6.81 5.10
CA ILE A 52 -11.88 -8.03 4.29
C ILE A 52 -13.17 -8.79 4.55
N THR A 53 -13.69 -9.41 3.51
CA THR A 53 -14.80 -10.37 3.61
C THR A 53 -14.36 -11.63 4.38
N PRO A 54 -15.29 -12.44 4.90
CA PRO A 54 -14.96 -13.75 5.48
C PRO A 54 -14.22 -14.68 4.51
N THR A 55 -14.34 -14.44 3.20
CA THR A 55 -13.60 -15.14 2.13
C THR A 55 -12.25 -14.51 1.80
N LEU A 56 -11.72 -13.63 2.65
CA LEU A 56 -10.42 -12.95 2.52
C LEU A 56 -10.29 -12.02 1.29
N LYS A 57 -11.42 -11.64 0.68
CA LYS A 57 -11.44 -10.60 -0.38
C LYS A 57 -11.52 -9.21 0.24
N LEU A 58 -10.71 -8.28 -0.27
CA LEU A 58 -10.69 -6.88 0.15
C LEU A 58 -12.03 -6.18 -0.11
N ARG A 59 -12.50 -5.38 0.85
CA ARG A 59 -13.60 -4.43 0.67
C ARG A 59 -13.04 -3.06 0.30
N ARG A 60 -12.87 -2.81 -1.00
CA ARG A 60 -12.23 -1.59 -1.51
C ARG A 60 -12.82 -0.29 -0.96
N ALA A 61 -14.15 -0.18 -0.86
CA ALA A 61 -14.80 1.03 -0.35
C ALA A 61 -14.44 1.33 1.11
N LYS A 62 -14.40 0.29 1.97
CA LYS A 62 -14.03 0.41 3.38
C LYS A 62 -12.56 0.78 3.55
N LEU A 63 -11.69 0.12 2.81
CA LEU A 63 -10.25 0.44 2.81
C LEU A 63 -10.00 1.87 2.32
N GLN A 64 -10.71 2.31 1.28
CA GLN A 64 -10.57 3.68 0.77
C GLN A 64 -11.03 4.72 1.79
N GLU A 65 -12.10 4.46 2.54
CA GLU A 65 -12.57 5.32 3.63
C GLU A 65 -11.52 5.39 4.75
N HIS A 66 -11.05 4.22 5.22
CA HIS A 66 -10.08 4.11 6.31
C HIS A 66 -8.75 4.81 5.98
N TYR A 67 -8.20 4.58 4.78
CA TYR A 67 -6.91 5.14 4.34
C TYR A 67 -7.04 6.46 3.58
N SER A 68 -8.22 7.10 3.59
CA SER A 68 -8.48 8.33 2.81
C SER A 68 -7.47 9.44 3.08
N LYS A 69 -7.10 9.65 4.35
CA LYS A 69 -6.11 10.68 4.76
C LYS A 69 -4.72 10.37 4.23
N GLN A 70 -4.28 9.12 4.34
CA GLN A 70 -2.98 8.66 3.89
C GLN A 70 -2.88 8.72 2.36
N LEU A 71 -3.93 8.30 1.65
CA LEU A 71 -4.02 8.42 0.19
C LEU A 71 -3.91 9.88 -0.26
N ALA A 72 -4.63 10.80 0.39
CA ALA A 72 -4.55 12.22 0.07
C ALA A 72 -3.12 12.78 0.28
N GLN A 73 -2.42 12.35 1.33
CA GLN A 73 -1.02 12.73 1.58
C GLN A 73 -0.03 12.14 0.57
N LEU A 74 -0.29 10.93 0.05
CA LEU A 74 0.54 10.35 -1.01
C LEU A 74 0.35 11.15 -2.30
N TYR A 75 -0.90 11.41 -2.70
CA TYR A 75 -1.18 12.16 -3.92
C TYR A 75 -0.65 13.60 -3.87
N SER A 76 -0.68 14.27 -2.72
CA SER A 76 -0.13 15.63 -2.60
C SER A 76 1.40 15.70 -2.76
N LYS A 77 2.11 14.59 -2.62
CA LYS A 77 3.56 14.47 -2.83
C LYS A 77 3.94 14.10 -4.26
N LEU A 78 2.98 13.70 -5.10
CA LEU A 78 3.20 13.24 -6.47
C LEU A 78 3.10 14.36 -7.52
N ASN A 79 3.11 15.63 -7.09
CA ASN A 79 3.09 16.80 -7.97
C ASN A 79 4.32 16.86 -8.88
#